data_AF-A0A183GJX3-F1
#
_entry.id   AF-A0A183GJX3-F1
#
_cell.length_a   1.000
_cell.length_b   1.000
_cell.length_c   1.000
_cell.angle_alpha   90.00
_cell.angle_beta   90.00
_cell.angle_gamma   90.00
#
_symmetry.space_group_name_H-M   'P 1'
#
loop_
_entity.id
_entity.type
_entity.pdbx_description
1 polymer ?
#
loop_
_entity_poly.entity_id
_entity_poly.type
_entity_poly.pdbx_seq_one_letter_code
_entity_poly.pdbx_strand_id
1 'polypeptide(L)'
;METPVAPFSLQIRRPKRQKVSSATPPSDLDSAVDRLINDASLPSHLRIVIGHLLDIKNDYTSVLARNQELLDEIKCAHQKNKELQQENAALRSEIEILKSQGPVKADSISQTNSVSPVSSSYEERA
;
A
#
# COMPACT_ATOMS: atom_id res chain seq x y z
N MET A 1 -29.97 5.55 -45.21
CA MET A 1 -29.40 4.20 -45.02
C MET A 1 -29.90 3.70 -43.68
N GLU A 2 -31.01 2.97 -43.69
CA GLU A 2 -31.62 2.42 -42.49
C GLU A 2 -31.03 1.03 -42.20
N THR A 3 -30.43 0.87 -41.02
CA THR A 3 -29.84 -0.39 -40.58
C THR A 3 -30.93 -1.27 -39.97
N PRO A 4 -31.18 -2.49 -40.45
CA PRO A 4 -32.21 -3.35 -39.90
C PRO A 4 -31.83 -3.83 -38.49
N VAL A 5 -32.75 -3.69 -37.53
CA VAL A 5 -32.61 -4.21 -36.17
C VAL A 5 -32.96 -5.69 -36.16
N ALA A 6 -32.00 -6.52 -35.74
CA ALA A 6 -32.16 -7.96 -35.61
C ALA A 6 -33.13 -8.33 -34.45
N PRO A 7 -34.13 -9.20 -34.67
CA PRO A 7 -35.08 -9.62 -33.63
C PRO A 7 -34.61 -10.94 -33.01
N PHE A 8 -33.54 -10.93 -32.23
CA PHE A 8 -33.21 -12.10 -31.41
C PHE A 8 -32.57 -11.67 -30.10
N SER A 9 -33.34 -11.80 -29.03
CA SER A 9 -32.81 -11.80 -27.67
C SER A 9 -31.99 -13.07 -27.49
N LEU A 10 -30.66 -12.95 -27.55
CA LEU A 10 -29.76 -13.99 -27.09
C LEU A 10 -30.03 -14.17 -25.59
N GLN A 11 -30.83 -15.18 -25.26
CA GLN A 11 -31.11 -15.58 -23.89
C GLN A 11 -29.81 -16.19 -23.34
N ILE A 12 -28.92 -15.34 -22.82
CA ILE A 12 -27.68 -15.73 -22.16
C ILE A 12 -28.08 -16.51 -20.91
N ARG A 13 -28.23 -17.83 -21.06
CA ARG A 13 -28.31 -18.75 -19.93
C ARG A 13 -26.98 -18.63 -19.19
N ARG A 14 -26.95 -17.82 -18.12
CA ARG A 14 -25.83 -17.79 -17.18
C ARG A 14 -25.59 -19.23 -16.71
N PRO A 15 -24.43 -19.85 -16.98
CA PRO A 15 -24.10 -21.09 -16.30
C PRO A 15 -24.08 -20.77 -14.80
N LYS A 16 -24.87 -21.52 -14.03
CA LYS A 16 -24.85 -21.49 -12.57
C LYS A 16 -23.42 -21.87 -12.16
N ARG A 17 -22.58 -20.87 -11.86
CA ARG A 17 -21.24 -21.10 -11.33
C ARG A 17 -21.42 -21.83 -10.02
N GLN A 18 -21.20 -23.13 -10.05
CA GLN A 18 -21.15 -23.95 -8.85
C GLN A 18 -19.99 -23.37 -8.05
N LYS A 19 -20.32 -22.77 -6.90
CA LYS A 19 -19.31 -22.33 -5.94
C LYS A 19 -18.57 -23.60 -5.55
N VAL A 20 -17.40 -23.80 -6.13
CA VAL A 20 -16.48 -24.83 -5.66
C VAL A 20 -16.25 -24.45 -4.20
N SER A 21 -16.69 -25.33 -3.30
CA SER A 21 -16.45 -25.17 -1.88
C SER A 21 -14.99 -24.81 -1.72
N SER A 22 -14.72 -23.74 -0.96
CA SER A 22 -13.40 -23.41 -0.43
C SER A 22 -13.02 -24.54 0.54
N ALA A 23 -12.79 -25.74 0.02
CA ALA A 23 -12.14 -26.79 0.76
C ALA A 23 -10.75 -26.26 1.06
N THR A 24 -10.46 -26.11 2.35
CA THR A 24 -9.12 -25.86 2.84
C THR A 24 -8.19 -26.81 2.09
N PRO A 25 -7.14 -26.32 1.40
CA PRO A 25 -6.25 -27.20 0.68
C PRO A 25 -5.77 -28.28 1.66
N PRO A 26 -5.68 -29.55 1.23
CA PRO A 26 -5.10 -30.57 2.07
C PRO A 26 -3.73 -30.07 2.54
N SER A 27 -3.39 -30.29 3.81
CA SER A 27 -2.19 -29.68 4.43
C SER A 27 -0.87 -30.13 3.80
N ASP A 28 -0.93 -30.98 2.77
CA ASP A 28 0.20 -31.60 2.11
C ASP A 28 0.04 -31.59 0.57
N LEU A 29 -0.48 -30.48 0.01
CA LEU A 29 -0.62 -30.32 -1.43
C LEU A 29 0.73 -30.47 -2.15
N ASP A 30 1.81 -29.95 -1.57
CA ASP A 30 3.13 -29.95 -2.21
C ASP A 30 3.69 -31.38 -2.33
N SER A 31 3.61 -32.18 -1.27
CA SER A 31 3.94 -33.62 -1.30
C SER A 31 3.05 -34.42 -2.26
N ALA A 32 1.75 -34.10 -2.34
CA ALA A 32 0.86 -34.76 -3.28
C ALA A 32 1.22 -34.43 -4.74
N VAL A 33 1.60 -33.19 -5.01
CA VAL A 33 2.09 -32.74 -6.32
C VAL A 33 3.44 -33.40 -6.65
N ASP A 34 4.35 -33.50 -5.69
CA ASP A 34 5.64 -34.17 -5.87
C ASP A 34 5.46 -35.66 -6.22
N ARG A 35 4.58 -36.36 -5.52
CA ARG A 35 4.25 -37.76 -5.84
C ARG A 35 3.68 -37.90 -7.25
N LEU A 36 2.81 -36.97 -7.65
CA LEU A 36 2.16 -36.98 -8.95
C LEU A 36 3.12 -36.65 -10.10
N ILE A 37 4.05 -35.71 -9.90
CA ILE A 37 5.09 -35.37 -10.88
C ILE A 37 6.08 -36.54 -11.03
N ASN A 38 6.34 -37.28 -9.97
CA ASN A 38 7.24 -38.44 -10.03
C ASN A 38 6.57 -39.72 -10.55
N ASP A 39 5.25 -39.71 -10.80
CA ASP A 39 4.55 -40.86 -11.34
C ASP A 39 4.90 -41.08 -12.82
N ALA A 40 5.54 -42.23 -13.11
CA ALA A 40 5.94 -42.63 -14.45
C ALA A 40 4.74 -42.97 -15.35
N SER A 41 3.58 -43.32 -14.77
CA SER A 41 2.35 -43.60 -15.51
C SER A 41 1.68 -42.34 -16.06
N LEU A 42 2.02 -41.17 -15.51
CA LEU A 42 1.44 -39.90 -15.94
C LEU A 42 2.10 -39.40 -17.24
N PRO A 43 1.32 -39.00 -18.26
CA PRO A 43 1.86 -38.37 -19.46
C PRO A 43 2.73 -37.15 -19.17
N SER A 44 3.84 -37.02 -19.89
CA SER A 44 4.84 -35.96 -19.68
C SER A 44 4.27 -34.54 -19.75
N HIS A 45 3.38 -34.28 -20.70
CA HIS A 45 2.74 -32.97 -20.85
C HIS A 45 1.91 -32.58 -19.63
N LEU A 46 1.28 -33.53 -18.94
CA LEU A 46 0.53 -33.24 -17.72
C LEU A 46 1.47 -32.91 -16.55
N ARG A 47 2.59 -33.63 -16.41
CA ARG A 47 3.63 -33.30 -15.41
C ARG A 47 4.14 -31.87 -15.56
N ILE A 48 4.39 -31.45 -16.81
CA ILE A 48 4.83 -30.08 -17.12
C ILE A 48 3.77 -29.07 -16.70
N VAL A 49 2.50 -29.29 -17.07
CA VAL A 49 1.38 -28.40 -16.69
C VAL A 49 1.26 -28.30 -15.17
N ILE A 50 1.35 -29.42 -14.44
CA ILE A 50 1.29 -29.45 -12.98
C ILE A 50 2.46 -28.65 -12.38
N GLY A 51 3.68 -28.81 -12.90
CA GLY A 51 4.84 -28.02 -12.48
C GLY A 51 4.60 -26.51 -12.63
N HIS A 52 4.13 -26.07 -13.81
CA HIS A 52 3.79 -24.67 -14.02
C HIS A 52 2.71 -24.14 -13.07
N LEU A 53 1.70 -24.96 -12.77
CA LEU A 53 0.66 -24.57 -11.81
C LEU A 53 1.23 -24.42 -10.39
N LEU A 54 2.21 -25.24 -10.01
CA LEU A 54 2.90 -25.12 -8.73
C LEU A 54 3.74 -23.84 -8.65
N ASP A 55 4.46 -23.51 -9.72
CA ASP A 55 5.22 -22.24 -9.82
C ASP A 55 4.29 -21.04 -9.67
N ILE A 56 3.17 -21.02 -10.42
CA ILE A 56 2.16 -19.95 -10.33
C ILE A 56 1.59 -19.85 -8.91
N LYS A 57 1.31 -20.98 -8.25
CA LYS A 57 0.85 -20.99 -6.85
C LYS A 57 1.88 -20.33 -5.94
N ASN A 58 3.16 -20.66 -6.07
CA ASN A 58 4.23 -20.12 -5.25
C ASN A 58 4.41 -18.60 -5.46
N ASP A 59 4.38 -18.17 -6.72
CA ASP A 59 4.42 -16.74 -7.07
C ASP A 59 3.22 -16.00 -6.46
N TYR A 60 2.02 -16.58 -6.58
CA TYR A 60 0.80 -16.02 -6.03
C TYR A 60 0.85 -15.92 -4.50
N THR A 61 1.33 -16.95 -3.82
CA THR A 61 1.53 -16.93 -2.36
C THR A 61 2.51 -15.83 -1.95
N SER A 62 3.59 -15.64 -2.71
CA SER A 62 4.56 -14.57 -2.45
C SER A 62 3.95 -13.17 -2.61
N VAL A 63 3.12 -12.98 -3.64
CA VAL A 63 2.37 -11.72 -3.84
C VAL A 63 1.37 -11.48 -2.71
N LEU A 64 0.66 -12.51 -2.26
CA LEU A 64 -0.27 -12.39 -1.14
C LEU A 64 0.44 -12.00 0.16
N ALA A 65 1.60 -12.61 0.45
CA ALA A 65 2.41 -12.26 1.62
C ALA A 65 2.84 -10.78 1.57
N ARG A 66 3.37 -10.33 0.42
CA ARG A 66 3.75 -8.93 0.23
C ARG A 66 2.57 -7.97 0.34
N ASN A 67 1.41 -8.32 -0.20
CA ASN A 67 0.21 -7.50 -0.06
C ASN A 67 -0.23 -7.37 1.39
N GLN A 68 -0.07 -8.44 2.19
CA GLN A 68 -0.36 -8.40 3.61
C GLN A 68 0.60 -7.45 4.36
N GLU A 69 1.90 -7.54 4.07
CA GLU A 69 2.90 -6.61 4.63
C GLU A 69 2.56 -5.15 4.30
N LEU A 70 2.24 -4.85 3.03
CA LEU A 70 1.85 -3.50 2.60
C LEU A 70 0.58 -3.00 3.31
N LEU A 71 -0.41 -3.88 3.53
CA LEU A 71 -1.61 -3.51 4.29
C LEU A 71 -1.27 -3.14 5.73
N ASP A 72 -0.33 -3.85 6.35
CA ASP A 72 0.08 -3.56 7.72
C ASP A 72 0.94 -2.30 7.80
N GLU A 73 1.81 -2.05 6.82
CA GLU A 73 2.52 -0.76 6.67
C GLU A 73 1.54 0.42 6.52
N ILE A 74 0.52 0.28 5.67
CA ILE A 74 -0.51 1.31 5.46
C ILE A 74 -1.25 1.60 6.78
N LYS A 75 -1.62 0.57 7.54
CA LYS A 75 -2.27 0.75 8.85
C LYS A 75 -1.37 1.51 9.82
N CYS A 76 -0.10 1.12 9.93
CA CYS A 76 0.88 1.78 10.78
C CYS A 76 1.08 3.25 10.38
N ALA A 77 1.21 3.53 9.08
CA ALA A 77 1.37 4.87 8.55
C ALA A 77 0.13 5.74 8.84
N HIS A 78 -1.09 5.20 8.66
CA HIS A 78 -2.33 5.90 8.99
C HIS A 78 -2.42 6.24 10.48
N GLN A 79 -2.05 5.30 11.35
CA GLN A 79 -2.06 5.51 12.79
C GLN A 79 -1.09 6.64 13.19
N LYS A 80 0.15 6.60 12.70
CA LYS A 80 1.14 7.65 12.94
C LYS A 80 0.69 9.01 12.40
N ASN A 81 0.09 9.04 11.21
CA ASN A 81 -0.41 10.28 10.62
C ASN A 81 -1.52 10.89 11.48
N LYS A 82 -2.43 10.06 12.01
CA LYS A 82 -3.48 10.49 12.93
C LYS A 82 -2.89 11.10 14.22
N GLU A 83 -1.89 10.46 14.81
CA GLU A 83 -1.20 10.97 16.01
C GLU A 83 -0.54 12.33 15.74
N LEU A 84 0.22 12.44 14.63
CA LEU A 84 0.87 13.69 14.24
C LEU A 84 -0.12 14.81 13.90
N GLN A 85 -1.28 14.49 13.32
CA GLN A 85 -2.34 15.47 13.06
C GLN A 85 -2.94 15.99 14.38
N GLN A 86 -3.15 15.10 15.35
CA GLN A 86 -3.63 15.48 16.67
C GLN A 86 -2.63 16.38 17.41
N GLU A 87 -1.34 16.03 17.39
CA GLU A 87 -0.27 16.83 17.98
C GLU A 87 -0.17 18.21 17.28
N ASN A 88 -0.17 18.24 15.94
CA ASN A 88 -0.15 19.48 15.19
C ASN A 88 -1.36 20.37 15.52
N ALA A 89 -2.56 19.79 15.68
CA ALA A 89 -3.75 20.54 16.06
C ALA A 89 -3.60 21.13 17.47
N ALA A 90 -3.08 20.35 18.42
CA ALA A 90 -2.82 20.81 19.79
C ALA A 90 -1.79 21.95 19.82
N LEU A 91 -0.63 21.78 19.17
CA LEU A 91 0.41 22.82 19.10
C LEU A 91 -0.10 24.10 18.42
N ARG A 92 -0.89 23.98 17.35
CA ARG A 92 -1.51 25.14 16.70
C ARG A 92 -2.44 25.90 17.64
N SER A 93 -3.24 25.18 18.43
CA SER A 93 -4.10 25.81 19.44
C SER A 93 -3.30 26.50 20.55
N GLU A 94 -2.19 25.91 20.99
CA GLU A 94 -1.30 26.52 21.99
C GLU A 94 -0.63 27.80 21.45
N ILE A 95 -0.13 27.76 20.21
CA ILE A 95 0.42 28.94 19.53
C ILE A 95 -0.63 30.05 19.41
N GLU A 96 -1.88 29.70 19.10
CA GLU A 96 -2.97 30.66 19.01
C GLU A 96 -3.27 31.31 20.37
N ILE A 97 -3.32 30.51 21.44
CA ILE A 97 -3.47 31.00 22.82
C ILE A 97 -2.32 31.96 23.17
N LEU A 98 -1.07 31.55 22.97
CA LEU A 98 0.11 32.37 23.28
C LEU A 98 0.14 33.68 22.47
N LYS A 99 -0.24 33.63 21.18
CA LYS A 99 -0.37 34.84 20.35
C LYS A 99 -1.43 35.78 20.89
N SER A 100 -2.56 35.24 21.35
CA SER A 100 -3.65 36.06 21.93
C SER A 100 -3.30 36.67 23.29
N GLN A 101 -2.35 36.08 24.03
CA GLN A 101 -1.84 36.62 25.30
C GLN A 101 -0.87 37.80 25.10
N GLY A 102 -0.46 38.07 23.85
CA GLY A 102 0.34 39.23 23.46
C GLY A 102 1.78 39.23 24.01
N PRO A 103 2.69 40.04 23.45
CA PRO A 103 3.97 40.29 24.09
C PRO A 103 3.69 41.00 25.41
N VAL A 104 3.96 40.33 26.53
CA VAL A 104 4.17 41.01 27.81
C VAL A 104 5.21 42.08 27.52
N LYS A 105 4.82 43.36 27.62
CA LYS A 105 5.72 44.50 27.49
C LYS A 105 6.95 44.20 28.33
N ALA A 106 8.06 43.89 27.68
CA ALA A 106 9.36 44.15 28.28
C ALA A 106 9.42 45.67 28.40
N ASP A 107 9.16 46.16 29.61
CA ASP A 107 9.34 47.56 29.95
C ASP A 107 10.75 48.00 29.49
N SER A 108 10.76 49.12 28.76
CA SER A 108 11.81 50.13 28.68
C SER A 108 13.26 49.66 28.87
N ILE A 109 14.05 49.63 27.78
CA ILE A 109 15.29 50.39 27.71
C ILE A 109 15.40 50.95 26.27
N SER A 110 15.15 52.25 26.16
CA SER A 110 15.75 53.05 25.10
C SER A 110 17.26 53.04 25.31
N GLN A 111 18.03 52.51 24.37
CA GLN A 111 19.36 53.04 24.10
C GLN A 111 19.84 52.65 22.71
N THR A 112 20.11 53.71 21.97
CA THR A 112 20.88 53.83 20.74
C THR A 112 22.09 52.89 20.71
N ASN A 113 22.31 52.21 19.59
CA ASN A 113 23.54 52.39 18.82
C ASN A 113 23.46 51.69 17.45
N SER A 114 23.57 52.54 16.44
CA SER A 114 23.92 52.22 15.06
C SER A 114 25.28 51.51 14.99
N VAL A 115 25.35 50.33 14.38
CA VAL A 115 26.57 49.83 13.73
C VAL A 115 26.16 49.13 12.43
N SER A 116 26.71 49.63 11.33
CA SER A 116 26.52 49.19 9.94
C SER A 116 26.92 47.72 9.70
N PRO A 117 26.39 47.09 8.63
CA PRO A 117 26.80 45.75 8.23
C PRO A 117 28.18 45.81 7.54
N VAL A 118 29.18 45.13 8.10
CA VAL A 118 30.39 44.78 7.36
C VAL A 118 30.11 43.50 6.59
N SER A 119 30.09 43.63 5.27
CA SER A 119 30.18 42.52 4.32
C SER A 119 31.47 41.72 4.55
N SER A 120 31.38 40.40 4.60
CA SER A 120 32.53 39.53 4.31
C SER A 120 32.05 38.30 3.55
N SER A 121 32.33 38.33 2.27
CA SER A 121 32.31 37.24 1.30
C SER A 121 33.48 36.25 1.54
N TYR A 122 33.43 35.14 0.78
CA TYR A 122 34.43 34.05 0.62
C TYR A 122 34.34 32.97 1.73
N GLU A 123 34.42 31.66 1.45
CA GLU A 123 34.93 30.95 0.28
C GLU A 123 34.41 29.49 0.29
N GLU A 124 34.04 29.03 -0.89
CA GLU A 124 33.67 27.67 -1.26
C GLU A 124 34.96 26.84 -1.43
N ARG A 125 35.08 25.67 -0.79
CA ARG A 125 36.09 24.69 -1.17
C ARG A 125 35.63 23.26 -0.95
N ALA A 126 35.83 22.52 -2.05
CA ALA A 126 35.55 21.12 -2.36
C ALA A 126 35.92 20.08 -1.29
#